data_AF-A0A937IAT6-F1
#
_entry.id   AF-A0A937IAT6-F1
#
_cell.length_a   1.000
_cell.length_b   1.000
_cell.length_c   1.000
_cell.angle_alpha   90.00
_cell.angle_beta   90.00
_cell.angle_gamma   90.00
#
_symmetry.space_group_name_H-M   'P 1'
#
loop_
_entity.id
_entity.type
_entity.pdbx_description
1 polymer ?
#
loop_
_entity_poly.entity_id
_entity_poly.type
_entity_poly.pdbx_seq_one_letter_code
_entity_poly.pdbx_strand_id
1 'polypeptide(L)'
;MKYPFKTKEEKIEKYLFELKEVCIIEHEDNWFKEKSHTKLYPNLDEAKSKVAKPYYWILNAIDNYENDDCENKELALAELAILVFKSNYYSQKLTSETENIEAKKELVNFMSNCGLSIEFIADQIASKDVPKYARVEMDSKDVLKLISSWIN
;
A
#
# COMPACT_ATOMS: atom_id res chain seq x y z
N MET A 1 3.20 8.54 10.20
CA MET A 1 3.08 7.39 9.29
C MET A 1 4.04 6.32 9.76
N LYS A 2 3.73 5.04 9.58
CA LYS A 2 4.54 3.92 10.07
C LYS A 2 5.48 3.38 9.00
N TYR A 3 4.95 3.15 7.81
CA TYR A 3 5.71 2.72 6.64
C TYR A 3 6.08 3.95 5.82
N PRO A 4 7.33 4.10 5.37
CA PRO A 4 7.72 5.26 4.56
C PRO A 4 6.98 5.25 3.22
N PHE A 5 6.67 6.43 2.69
CA PHE A 5 6.30 6.58 1.28
C PHE A 5 7.54 6.89 0.47
N LYS A 6 7.59 6.33 -0.75
CA LYS A 6 8.69 6.56 -1.67
C LYS A 6 8.76 8.03 -2.07
N THR A 7 9.98 8.57 -2.08
CA THR A 7 10.27 9.90 -2.62
C THR A 7 10.60 9.85 -4.11
N LYS A 8 10.50 10.99 -4.79
CA LYS A 8 10.73 11.08 -6.24
C LYS A 8 12.18 10.75 -6.63
N GLU A 9 13.12 11.16 -5.79
CA GLU A 9 14.57 11.02 -6.01
C GLU A 9 15.09 9.61 -5.72
N GLU A 10 14.34 8.85 -4.91
CA GLU A 10 14.72 7.50 -4.51
C GLU A 10 14.54 6.49 -5.65
N LYS A 11 15.40 5.47 -5.72
CA LYS A 11 15.20 4.34 -6.64
C LYS A 11 14.22 3.33 -6.06
N ILE A 12 13.42 2.67 -6.90
CA ILE A 12 12.40 1.73 -6.43
C ILE A 12 13.02 0.58 -5.63
N GLU A 13 14.18 0.06 -6.04
CA GLU A 13 14.86 -1.05 -5.37
C GLU A 13 15.31 -0.66 -3.95
N LYS A 14 15.81 0.57 -3.80
CA LYS A 14 16.20 1.10 -2.49
C LYS A 14 14.99 1.26 -1.58
N TYR A 15 13.91 1.85 -2.11
CA TYR A 15 12.66 2.01 -1.36
C TYR A 15 12.10 0.66 -0.87
N LEU A 16 12.04 -0.35 -1.75
CA LEU A 16 11.53 -1.68 -1.41
C LEU A 16 12.40 -2.37 -0.36
N PHE A 17 13.73 -2.21 -0.45
CA PHE A 17 14.65 -2.70 0.56
C PHE A 17 14.38 -2.07 1.94
N GLU A 18 14.29 -0.74 2.02
CA GLU A 18 14.01 -0.04 3.28
C GLU A 18 12.63 -0.40 3.86
N LEU A 19 11.62 -0.51 2.99
CA LEU A 19 10.27 -0.93 3.39
C LEU A 19 10.27 -2.35 3.95
N LYS A 20 11.02 -3.28 3.34
CA LYS A 20 11.21 -4.64 3.86
C LYS A 20 11.86 -4.63 5.23
N GLU A 21 12.92 -3.84 5.43
CA GLU A 21 13.57 -3.75 6.75
C GLU A 21 12.59 -3.30 7.83
N VAL A 22 11.79 -2.26 7.56
CA VAL A 22 10.75 -1.79 8.50
C VAL A 22 9.75 -2.90 8.84
N CYS A 23 9.30 -3.66 7.83
CA CYS A 23 8.36 -4.76 8.04
C CYS A 23 8.98 -5.95 8.80
N ILE A 24 10.25 -6.27 8.55
CA ILE A 24 10.98 -7.35 9.24
C ILE A 24 11.20 -6.99 10.71
N ILE A 25 11.65 -5.76 11.00
CA ILE A 25 11.82 -5.29 12.38
C ILE A 25 10.49 -5.37 13.13
N GLU A 26 9.39 -4.93 12.51
CA GLU A 26 8.07 -5.04 13.11
C GLU A 26 7.67 -6.50 13.36
N HIS A 27 7.97 -7.40 12.42
CA HIS A 27 7.72 -8.83 12.60
C HIS A 27 8.50 -9.37 13.81
N GLU A 28 9.79 -9.07 13.92
CA GLU A 28 10.66 -9.53 15.02
C GLU A 28 10.22 -8.97 16.39
N ASP A 29 9.84 -7.69 16.45
CA ASP A 29 9.32 -7.04 17.66
C ASP A 29 8.02 -7.68 18.16
N ASN A 30 7.21 -8.23 17.24
CA ASN A 30 5.97 -8.91 17.55
C ASN A 30 6.16 -10.42 17.73
N TRP A 31 7.21 -11.03 17.16
CA TRP A 31 7.49 -12.46 17.21
C TRP A 31 7.49 -13.03 18.63
N PHE A 32 8.15 -12.34 19.57
CA PHE A 32 8.19 -12.77 20.98
C PHE A 32 6.83 -12.62 21.69
N LYS A 33 6.03 -11.61 21.34
CA LYS A 33 4.68 -11.40 21.87
C LYS A 33 3.71 -12.46 21.32
N GLU A 34 3.85 -12.81 20.04
CA GLU A 34 3.09 -13.84 19.35
C GLU A 34 3.40 -15.25 19.87
N LYS A 35 4.65 -15.53 20.26
CA LYS A 35 4.99 -16.81 20.92
C LYS A 35 4.29 -17.01 22.27
N SER A 36 3.96 -15.96 23.03
CA SER A 36 3.16 -16.12 24.26
C SER A 36 1.72 -16.58 23.98
N HIS A 37 1.25 -16.43 22.74
CA HIS A 37 -0.02 -16.94 22.23
C HIS A 37 0.08 -18.31 21.53
N THR A 38 1.23 -18.99 21.53
CA THR A 38 1.38 -20.34 20.89
C THR A 38 0.57 -21.46 21.55
N LYS A 39 -0.25 -21.17 22.57
CA LYS A 39 -1.34 -22.05 23.01
C LYS A 39 -2.65 -21.89 22.24
N LEU A 40 -2.79 -20.89 21.36
CA LEU A 40 -4.07 -20.52 20.73
C LEU A 40 -4.22 -20.92 19.27
N TYR A 41 -3.16 -21.22 18.51
CA TYR A 41 -3.30 -21.63 17.10
C TYR A 41 -2.35 -22.79 16.74
N PRO A 42 -2.84 -24.04 16.73
CA PRO A 42 -2.07 -25.23 16.35
C PRO A 42 -1.69 -25.28 14.87
N ASN A 43 -2.27 -24.42 14.03
CA ASN A 43 -2.13 -24.44 12.58
C ASN A 43 -1.55 -23.11 12.07
N LEU A 44 -0.46 -23.20 11.32
CA LEU A 44 0.29 -22.08 10.74
C LEU A 44 -0.54 -21.29 9.71
N ASP A 45 -1.45 -21.96 8.99
CA ASP A 45 -2.38 -21.31 8.05
C ASP A 45 -3.52 -20.59 8.78
N GLU A 46 -3.90 -21.09 9.96
CA GLU A 46 -4.87 -20.44 10.84
C GLU A 46 -4.27 -19.20 11.52
N ALA A 47 -2.98 -19.23 11.86
CA ALA A 47 -2.24 -18.07 12.32
C ALA A 47 -2.08 -17.01 11.22
N LYS A 48 -1.74 -17.42 9.98
CA LYS A 48 -1.67 -16.49 8.82
C LYS A 48 -3.01 -15.83 8.49
N SER A 49 -4.12 -16.55 8.66
CA SER A 49 -5.47 -16.00 8.43
C SER A 49 -6.01 -15.15 9.59
N LYS A 50 -5.53 -15.34 10.82
CA LYS A 50 -5.99 -14.61 12.03
C LYS A 50 -5.05 -13.50 12.50
N VAL A 51 -3.77 -13.55 12.15
CA VAL A 51 -2.77 -12.49 12.42
C VAL A 51 -2.65 -11.61 11.18
N ALA A 52 -3.76 -10.95 10.83
CA ALA A 52 -3.88 -10.00 9.73
C ALA A 52 -3.13 -8.69 10.05
N LYS A 53 -1.80 -8.75 10.06
CA LYS A 53 -0.96 -7.59 10.33
C LYS A 53 -0.44 -6.99 9.03
N PRO A 54 -0.47 -5.65 8.88
CA PRO A 54 -0.04 -4.98 7.66
C PRO A 54 1.34 -5.38 7.14
N TYR A 55 2.33 -5.57 8.02
CA TYR A 55 3.71 -5.90 7.61
C TYR A 55 3.82 -7.23 6.86
N TYR A 56 3.04 -8.26 7.20
CA TYR A 56 3.05 -9.52 6.44
C TYR A 56 2.50 -9.35 5.03
N TRP A 57 1.42 -8.57 4.87
CA TRP A 57 0.84 -8.32 3.56
C TRP A 57 1.76 -7.46 2.69
N ILE A 58 2.44 -6.49 3.29
CA ILE A 58 3.41 -5.64 2.61
C ILE A 58 4.59 -6.50 2.12
N LEU A 59 5.15 -7.37 2.96
CA LEU A 59 6.23 -8.29 2.55
C LEU A 59 5.78 -9.19 1.38
N ASN A 60 4.61 -9.82 1.48
CA ASN A 60 4.09 -10.65 0.39
C ASN A 60 3.86 -9.86 -0.90
N ALA A 61 3.41 -8.61 -0.81
CA ALA A 61 3.19 -7.76 -1.98
C ALA A 61 4.52 -7.35 -2.64
N ILE A 62 5.57 -7.10 -1.84
CA ILE A 62 6.91 -6.84 -2.38
C ILE A 62 7.47 -8.11 -3.04
N ASP A 63 7.34 -9.27 -2.40
CA ASP A 63 7.80 -10.54 -2.97
C ASP A 63 7.07 -10.86 -4.29
N ASN A 64 5.76 -10.59 -4.37
CA ASN A 64 5.00 -10.72 -5.62
C ASN A 64 5.49 -9.76 -6.70
N TYR A 65 5.76 -8.50 -6.35
CA TYR A 65 6.33 -7.53 -7.29
C TYR A 65 7.74 -7.92 -7.74
N GLU A 66 8.57 -8.52 -6.88
CA GLU A 66 9.95 -8.90 -7.23
C GLU A 66 10.01 -10.22 -7.99
N ASN A 67 9.03 -11.11 -7.84
CA ASN A 67 8.99 -12.41 -8.52
C ASN A 67 9.11 -12.25 -10.04
N ASP A 68 10.08 -12.93 -10.66
CA ASP A 68 10.32 -12.90 -12.11
C ASP A 68 9.12 -13.39 -12.93
N ASP A 69 8.28 -14.26 -12.36
CA ASP A 69 7.06 -14.78 -12.98
C ASP A 69 5.84 -13.84 -12.81
N CYS A 70 6.02 -12.65 -12.22
CA CYS A 70 4.95 -11.68 -12.06
C CYS A 70 4.46 -11.16 -13.43
N GLU A 71 3.26 -11.58 -13.82
CA GLU A 71 2.65 -11.24 -15.12
C GLU A 71 2.43 -9.73 -15.30
N ASN A 72 2.16 -9.00 -14.21
CA ASN A 72 1.88 -7.56 -14.26
C ASN A 72 2.54 -6.81 -13.08
N LYS A 73 3.78 -6.37 -13.30
CA LYS A 73 4.57 -5.59 -12.33
C LYS A 73 3.93 -4.25 -11.98
N GLU A 74 3.28 -3.55 -12.92
CA GLU A 74 2.60 -2.26 -12.64
C GLU A 74 1.42 -2.45 -11.68
N LEU A 75 0.59 -3.47 -11.91
CA LEU A 75 -0.52 -3.79 -11.01
C LEU A 75 -0.02 -4.21 -9.63
N ALA A 76 0.97 -5.10 -9.56
CA ALA A 76 1.57 -5.51 -8.29
C ALA A 76 2.12 -4.32 -7.49
N LEU A 77 2.75 -3.35 -8.18
CA LEU A 77 3.27 -2.14 -7.54
C LEU A 77 2.17 -1.19 -7.08
N ALA A 78 1.07 -1.05 -7.82
CA ALA A 78 -0.09 -0.28 -7.39
C ALA A 78 -0.78 -0.92 -6.18
N GLU A 79 -0.96 -2.23 -6.17
CA GLU A 79 -1.52 -2.96 -5.02
C GLU A 79 -0.66 -2.77 -3.77
N LEU A 80 0.67 -2.86 -3.91
CA LEU A 80 1.62 -2.54 -2.84
C LEU A 80 1.47 -1.10 -2.35
N ALA A 81 1.41 -0.12 -3.26
CA ALA A 81 1.26 1.29 -2.90
C ALA A 81 -0.05 1.55 -2.13
N ILE A 82 -1.17 1.00 -2.62
CA ILE A 82 -2.48 1.08 -1.96
C ILE A 82 -2.42 0.43 -0.57
N LEU A 83 -1.75 -0.71 -0.44
CA LEU A 83 -1.61 -1.42 0.82
C LEU A 83 -0.80 -0.62 1.85
N VAL A 84 0.35 -0.08 1.46
CA VAL A 84 1.20 0.76 2.31
C VAL A 84 0.44 2.02 2.74
N PHE A 85 -0.27 2.65 1.79
CA PHE A 85 -1.13 3.81 2.07
C PHE A 85 -2.24 3.48 3.08
N LYS A 86 -3.02 2.42 2.84
CA LYS A 86 -4.07 1.94 3.76
C LYS A 86 -3.52 1.73 5.17
N SER A 87 -2.35 1.11 5.27
CA SER A 87 -1.73 0.76 6.53
C SER A 87 -1.30 2.00 7.33
N ASN A 88 -0.84 3.05 6.65
CA ASN A 88 -0.51 4.32 7.27
C ASN A 88 -1.75 5.11 7.72
N TYR A 89 -2.82 5.07 6.92
CA TYR A 89 -4.05 5.81 7.19
C TYR A 89 -5.03 5.09 8.12
N TYR A 90 -4.81 3.80 8.40
CA TYR A 90 -5.67 3.00 9.27
C TYR A 90 -5.93 3.66 10.63
N SER A 91 -4.89 4.28 11.22
CA SER A 91 -4.98 4.94 12.53
C SER A 91 -5.84 6.22 12.53
N GLN A 92 -6.02 6.86 11.37
CA GLN A 92 -6.79 8.10 11.24
C GLN A 92 -8.31 7.87 11.27
N LYS A 93 -8.78 6.61 11.20
CA LYS A 93 -10.19 6.22 11.22
C LYS A 93 -11.06 7.02 10.23
N LEU A 94 -10.49 7.38 9.08
CA LEU A 94 -11.22 8.08 8.02
C LEU A 94 -12.38 7.22 7.54
N THR A 95 -13.55 7.83 7.39
CA THR A 95 -14.77 7.16 6.95
C THR A 95 -15.15 7.60 5.55
N SER A 96 -16.05 6.86 4.90
CA SER A 96 -16.61 7.24 3.61
C SER A 96 -17.39 8.55 3.59
N GLU A 97 -17.73 9.09 4.76
CA GLU A 97 -18.49 10.34 4.92
C GLU A 97 -17.56 11.56 5.00
N THR A 98 -16.26 11.33 5.14
CA THR A 98 -15.22 12.37 5.24
C THR A 98 -14.26 12.23 4.08
N GLU A 99 -14.67 12.73 2.92
CA GLU A 99 -13.78 12.85 1.77
C GLU A 99 -12.50 13.58 2.18
N ASN A 100 -11.32 13.02 1.87
CA ASN A 100 -10.05 13.60 2.24
C ASN A 100 -9.19 13.84 0.99
N ILE A 101 -9.28 15.07 0.46
CA ILE A 101 -8.53 15.50 -0.72
C ILE A 101 -7.02 15.36 -0.53
N GLU A 102 -6.51 15.61 0.68
CA GLU A 102 -5.08 15.50 0.96
C GLU A 102 -4.63 14.04 0.87
N ALA A 103 -5.43 13.11 1.40
CA ALA A 103 -5.15 11.68 1.29
C ALA A 103 -5.18 11.20 -0.19
N LYS A 104 -6.06 11.77 -1.02
CA LYS A 104 -6.08 11.51 -2.48
C LYS A 104 -4.80 11.98 -3.15
N LYS A 105 -4.39 13.23 -2.90
CA LYS A 105 -3.16 13.81 -3.44
C LYS A 105 -1.93 13.02 -3.01
N GLU A 106 -1.87 12.62 -1.75
CA GLU A 106 -0.75 11.86 -1.23
C GLU A 106 -0.66 10.46 -1.87
N LEU A 107 -1.80 9.76 -2.03
CA LEU A 107 -1.84 8.49 -2.75
C LEU A 107 -1.38 8.64 -4.20
N VAL A 108 -1.84 9.67 -4.91
CA VAL A 108 -1.43 9.95 -6.29
C VAL A 108 0.07 10.22 -6.38
N ASN A 109 0.60 11.10 -5.53
CA ASN A 109 2.02 11.42 -5.54
C ASN A 109 2.86 10.21 -5.16
N PHE A 110 2.41 9.39 -4.20
CA PHE A 110 3.10 8.17 -3.84
C PHE A 110 3.14 7.15 -4.99
N MET A 111 2.01 6.91 -5.66
CA MET A 111 1.96 6.04 -6.85
C MET A 111 2.84 6.58 -7.99
N SER A 112 2.83 7.90 -8.21
CA SER A 112 3.69 8.54 -9.21
C SER A 112 5.17 8.41 -8.87
N ASN A 113 5.55 8.58 -7.60
CA ASN A 113 6.91 8.38 -7.12
C ASN A 113 7.36 6.92 -7.26
N CYS A 114 6.44 5.94 -7.16
CA CYS A 114 6.71 4.54 -7.47
C CYS A 114 6.99 4.29 -8.97
N GLY A 115 6.77 5.27 -9.84
CA GLY A 115 7.02 5.19 -11.28
C GLY A 115 5.82 4.72 -12.10
N LEU A 116 4.61 4.71 -11.51
CA LEU A 116 3.39 4.37 -12.25
C LEU A 116 2.98 5.51 -13.19
N SER A 117 2.48 5.15 -14.37
CA SER A 117 2.00 6.12 -15.37
C SER A 117 0.74 6.84 -14.89
N ILE A 118 0.54 8.08 -15.35
CA ILE A 118 -0.60 8.92 -14.94
C ILE A 118 -1.93 8.26 -15.36
N GLU A 119 -1.95 7.65 -16.54
CA GLU A 119 -3.09 6.91 -17.08
C GLU A 119 -3.45 5.73 -16.17
N PHE A 120 -2.45 4.94 -15.76
CA PHE A 120 -2.69 3.81 -14.87
C PHE A 120 -3.14 4.27 -13.48
N ILE A 121 -2.55 5.34 -12.93
CA ILE A 121 -2.96 5.92 -11.65
C ILE A 121 -4.42 6.39 -11.72
N ALA A 122 -4.85 6.98 -12.84
CA ALA A 122 -6.24 7.39 -13.04
C ALA A 122 -7.22 6.23 -12.96
N ASP A 123 -6.89 5.09 -13.58
CA ASP A 123 -7.71 3.89 -13.51
C ASP A 123 -7.73 3.31 -12.09
N GLN A 124 -6.57 3.26 -11.42
CA GLN A 124 -6.47 2.72 -10.06
C GLN A 124 -7.20 3.57 -9.03
N ILE A 125 -7.10 4.90 -9.08
CA ILE A 125 -7.69 5.76 -8.05
C ILE A 125 -9.22 5.81 -8.08
N ALA A 126 -9.82 5.46 -9.21
CA ALA A 126 -11.26 5.28 -9.36
C ALA A 126 -11.72 3.86 -8.98
N SER A 127 -10.79 2.92 -8.81
CA SER A 127 -11.09 1.50 -8.58
C SER A 127 -11.61 1.22 -7.17
N LYS A 128 -12.19 0.03 -6.99
CA LYS A 128 -12.67 -0.44 -5.69
C LYS A 128 -11.55 -0.79 -4.72
N ASP A 129 -10.33 -0.94 -5.21
CA ASP A 129 -9.16 -1.31 -4.40
C ASP A 129 -8.69 -0.12 -3.56
N VAL A 130 -8.89 1.11 -4.04
CA VAL A 130 -8.62 2.31 -3.26
C VAL A 130 -9.70 2.51 -2.19
N PRO A 131 -9.32 2.85 -0.94
CA PRO A 131 -10.27 3.16 0.13
C PRO A 131 -11.21 4.28 -0.26
N LYS A 132 -12.49 4.18 0.12
CA LYS A 132 -13.51 5.14 -0.31
C LYS A 132 -13.18 6.60 0.03
N TYR A 133 -12.51 6.88 1.15
CA TYR A 133 -12.10 8.25 1.53
C TYR A 133 -11.00 8.85 0.63
N ALA A 134 -10.24 8.00 -0.08
CA ALA A 134 -9.17 8.37 -1.00
C ALA A 134 -9.49 8.03 -2.47
N ARG A 135 -10.69 7.53 -2.75
CA ARG A 135 -11.16 7.22 -4.11
C ARG A 135 -11.63 8.47 -4.83
N VAL A 136 -11.37 8.56 -6.11
CA VAL A 136 -11.91 9.60 -6.98
C VAL A 136 -13.13 9.04 -7.74
N GLU A 137 -14.33 9.51 -7.42
CA GLU A 137 -15.59 9.08 -8.05
C GLU A 137 -16.04 10.14 -9.07
N MET A 138 -15.51 10.09 -10.29
CA MET A 138 -15.88 10.94 -11.43
C MET A 138 -15.62 10.22 -12.76
N ASP A 139 -16.03 10.84 -13.88
CA ASP A 139 -15.79 10.31 -15.22
C ASP A 139 -14.30 10.23 -15.55
N SER A 140 -13.88 9.17 -16.24
CA SER A 140 -12.46 8.85 -16.51
C SER A 140 -11.67 10.00 -17.16
N LYS A 141 -12.31 10.78 -18.05
CA LYS A 141 -11.70 11.95 -18.70
C LYS A 141 -11.38 13.09 -17.73
N ASP A 142 -12.16 13.22 -16.67
CA ASP A 142 -11.97 14.27 -15.66
C ASP A 142 -11.02 13.81 -14.55
N VAL A 143 -10.99 12.50 -14.26
CA VAL A 143 -9.99 11.88 -13.37
C VAL A 143 -8.57 12.20 -13.84
N LEU A 144 -8.27 11.95 -15.13
CA LEU A 144 -6.93 12.15 -15.68
C LEU A 144 -6.45 13.60 -15.56
N LYS A 145 -7.33 14.57 -15.89
CA LYS A 145 -7.04 16.01 -15.76
C LYS A 145 -6.78 16.41 -14.32
N LEU A 146 -7.59 15.89 -13.39
CA LEU A 146 -7.47 16.17 -11.97
C LEU A 146 -6.13 15.66 -11.41
N ILE A 147 -5.79 14.41 -11.68
CA ILE A 147 -4.55 13.77 -11.21
C ILE A 147 -3.32 14.48 -11.79
N SER A 148 -3.37 14.86 -13.06
CA SER A 148 -2.29 15.63 -13.69
C SER A 148 -2.00 16.95 -12.97
N SER A 149 -3.00 17.55 -12.32
CA SER A 149 -2.83 18.77 -11.52
C SER A 149 -2.26 18.54 -10.11
N TRP A 150 -2.15 17.29 -9.67
CA TRP A 150 -1.74 16.92 -8.31
C TRP A 150 -0.32 16.37 -8.21
N ILE A 151 0.23 15.87 -9.31
CA ILE A 151 1.58 15.30 -9.36
C ILE A 151 2.60 16.44 -9.37
N ASN A 152 3.56 16.40 -8.44
CA ASN A 152 4.65 17.36 -8.33
C ASN A 152 6.03 16.74 -8.62
#